data_AF-A0A2G5B8W7-F1
#
_entry.id   AF-A0A2G5B8W7-F1
#
_cell.length_a   1.000
_cell.length_b   1.000
_cell.length_c   1.000
_cell.angle_alpha   90.00
_cell.angle_beta   90.00
_cell.angle_gamma   90.00
#
_symmetry.space_group_name_H-M   'P 1'
#
loop_
_entity.id
_entity.type
_entity.pdbx_description
1 polymer ?
#
loop_
_entity_poly.entity_id
_entity_poly.type
_entity_poly.pdbx_seq_one_letter_code
_entity_poly.pdbx_strand_id
1 'polypeptide(L)' 'CNRGFTRQYNMRTHRLTHEPKSVAARPFCCAHCPRSFTRKHDLERHQVLHDDSDAFKCSVCKRGFARMDVLERH' A
#
# COMPACT_ATOMS: atom_id res chain seq x y z
N CYS A 1 4.61 9.30 19.51
CA CYS A 1 5.92 8.65 19.30
C CYS A 1 6.97 9.69 18.91
N ASN A 2 8.26 9.46 19.18
CA ASN A 2 9.34 10.44 18.94
C ASN A 2 10.06 10.25 17.58
N ARG A 3 9.30 10.09 16.50
CA ARG A 3 9.88 9.87 15.17
C ARG A 3 10.07 11.22 14.46
N GLY A 4 11.30 11.54 14.08
CA GLY A 4 11.64 12.74 13.32
C GLY A 4 11.42 12.54 11.82
N PHE A 5 10.93 13.56 11.12
CA PHE A 5 10.72 13.55 9.67
C PHE A 5 11.36 14.77 9.03
N THR A 6 12.15 14.57 7.98
CA THR A 6 12.77 15.64 7.20
C THR A 6 11.81 16.31 6.21
N ARG A 7 10.69 15.65 5.87
CA ARG A 7 9.69 16.15 4.92
C ARG A 7 8.31 16.21 5.56
N GLN A 8 7.60 17.33 5.39
CA GLN A 8 6.30 17.57 6.00
C GLN A 8 5.24 16.53 5.58
N TYR A 9 5.25 16.08 4.33
CA TYR A 9 4.29 15.07 3.86
C TYR A 9 4.51 13.70 4.53
N ASN A 10 5.75 13.36 4.91
CA ASN A 10 6.04 12.12 5.65
C ASN A 10 5.48 12.17 7.06
N MET A 11 5.61 13.32 7.75
CA MET A 11 4.99 13.53 9.06
C MET A 11 3.47 13.46 8.98
N ARG A 12 2.86 14.09 7.96
CA ARG A 12 1.40 14.07 7.76
C ARG A 12 0.87 12.64 7.54
N THR A 13 1.54 11.88 6.68
CA THR A 13 1.15 10.48 6.43
C THR A 13 1.42 9.57 7.61
N HIS A 14 2.48 9.82 8.38
CA HIS A 14 2.74 9.10 9.62
C HIS A 14 1.68 9.38 10.69
N ARG A 15 1.18 10.62 10.80
CA ARG A 15 0.12 10.93 11.79
C ARG A 15 -1.11 10.04 11.61
N LEU A 16 -1.44 9.68 10.37
CA LEU A 16 -2.55 8.76 10.05
C LEU A 16 -2.36 7.35 10.62
N THR A 17 -1.15 6.95 11.03
CA THR A 17 -0.94 5.64 11.67
C THR A 17 -1.32 5.63 13.16
N HIS A 18 -1.51 6.80 13.77
CA HIS A 18 -1.96 6.95 15.16
C HIS A 18 -3.48 7.10 15.27
N GLU A 19 -4.16 7.40 14.16
CA GLU A 19 -5.61 7.58 14.13
C GLU A 19 -6.35 6.22 14.09
N PRO A 20 -7.54 6.10 14.73
CA PRO A 20 -8.35 4.89 14.67
C PRO A 20 -8.73 4.53 13.23
N LYS A 21 -8.61 3.24 12.88
CA LYS A 21 -8.95 2.69 11.55
C LYS A 21 -10.39 3.00 11.08
N SER A 22 -11.30 3.35 11.99
CA SER A 22 -12.74 3.49 11.72
C SER A 22 -13.16 4.83 11.11
N VAL A 23 -12.33 5.87 11.13
CA VAL A 23 -12.69 7.21 10.61
C VAL A 23 -11.74 7.58 9.49
N ALA A 24 -11.96 7.05 8.28
CA ALA A 24 -11.42 7.55 7.01
C ALA A 24 -9.90 7.92 6.99
N ALA A 25 -9.05 7.25 7.77
CA ALA A 25 -7.62 7.59 7.90
C ALA A 25 -6.78 7.23 6.66
N ARG A 26 -7.41 6.67 5.62
CA ARG A 26 -6.77 6.17 4.40
C ARG A 26 -7.49 6.77 3.21
N PRO A 27 -7.11 7.99 2.78
CA PRO A 27 -7.83 8.74 1.75
C PRO A 27 -7.80 8.07 0.37
N PHE A 28 -6.95 7.06 0.17
CA PHE A 28 -6.80 6.36 -1.10
C PHE A 28 -7.44 4.98 -1.01
N CYS A 29 -8.68 4.86 -1.45
CA CYS A 29 -9.43 3.59 -1.48
C CYS A 29 -9.29 2.88 -2.83
N CYS A 30 -9.21 1.56 -2.82
CA CYS A 30 -9.32 0.76 -4.02
C CYS A 30 -10.78 0.69 -4.50
N ALA A 31 -11.01 0.83 -5.80
CA ALA A 31 -12.34 0.73 -6.38
C ALA A 31 -12.84 -0.72 -6.51
N HIS A 32 -11.93 -1.70 -6.54
CA HIS A 32 -12.25 -3.10 -6.81
C HIS A 32 -12.25 -3.99 -5.55
N CYS A 33 -11.79 -3.50 -4.40
CA CYS A 33 -11.76 -4.26 -3.16
C CYS A 33 -11.77 -3.34 -1.92
N PRO A 34 -12.06 -3.85 -0.71
CA PRO A 34 -12.20 -3.01 0.49
C PRO A 34 -10.85 -2.50 1.05
N ARG A 35 -9.74 -2.62 0.30
CA ARG A 35 -8.44 -2.09 0.73
C ARG A 35 -8.36 -0.58 0.53
N SER A 36 -7.76 0.08 1.51
CA SER A 36 -7.43 1.49 1.46
C SER A 36 -5.97 1.71 1.82
N PHE A 37 -5.41 2.87 1.52
CA PHE A 37 -3.99 3.22 1.67
C PHE A 37 -3.82 4.64 2.20
N THR A 38 -2.74 4.87 2.94
CA THR A 38 -2.37 6.20 3.47
C THR A 38 -1.64 7.05 2.43
N ARG A 39 -1.14 6.45 1.35
CA ARG A 39 -0.40 7.15 0.27
C ARG A 39 -0.92 6.71 -1.10
N LYS A 40 -0.92 7.64 -2.05
CA LYS A 40 -1.38 7.40 -3.43
C LYS A 40 -0.58 6.33 -4.15
N HIS A 41 0.76 6.40 -4.09
CA HIS A 41 1.62 5.42 -4.76
C HIS A 41 1.44 3.99 -4.22
N ASP A 42 0.99 3.83 -2.97
CA ASP A 42 0.70 2.52 -2.41
C ASP A 42 -0.60 1.94 -3.00
N LEU A 43 -1.60 2.80 -3.29
CA LEU A 43 -2.81 2.42 -4.02
C LEU A 43 -2.51 2.10 -5.49
N GLU A 44 -1.80 2.98 -6.20
CA GLU A 44 -1.43 2.77 -7.61
C GLU A 44 -0.70 1.43 -7.79
N ARG A 45 0.26 1.16 -6.89
CA ARG A 45 0.94 -0.13 -6.87
C ARG A 45 0.00 -1.28 -6.53
N HIS A 46 -0.93 -1.12 -5.61
CA HIS A 46 -1.91 -2.17 -5.32
C HIS A 46 -2.80 -2.49 -6.52
N GLN A 47 -3.15 -1.49 -7.35
CA GLN A 47 -4.01 -1.69 -8.51
C GLN A 47 -3.44 -2.66 -9.55
N VAL A 48 -2.11 -2.81 -9.64
CA VAL A 48 -1.47 -3.82 -10.53
C VAL A 48 -1.88 -5.25 -10.19
N LEU A 49 -2.34 -5.51 -8.96
CA LEU A 49 -2.85 -6.81 -8.55
C LEU A 49 -4.25 -7.11 -9.09
N HIS A 50 -4.97 -6.10 -9.57
CA HIS A 50 -6.27 -6.28 -10.21
C HIS A 50 -6.15 -6.48 -11.72
N ASP A 51 -5.08 -5.96 -12.34
CA ASP A 51 -4.82 -6.12 -13.78
C ASP A 51 -4.16 -7.48 -14.10
N ASP A 52 -3.53 -8.14 -13.11
CA ASP A 52 -2.79 -9.43 -13.22
C ASP A 52 -1.66 -9.48 -14.26
N SER A 53 -1.64 -8.59 -15.24
CA SER A 53 -0.65 -8.40 -16.30
C SER A 53 0.65 -7.80 -15.76
N ASP A 54 0.52 -6.86 -14.82
CA ASP A 54 1.63 -6.08 -14.24
C ASP A 54 2.11 -6.58 -12.87
N ALA A 55 1.52 -7.67 -12.36
CA ALA A 55 1.92 -8.25 -11.08
C ALA A 55 3.15 -9.18 -11.23
N PHE A 56 4.08 -9.13 -10.28
CA PHE A 56 5.17 -10.07 -10.16
C PHE A 56 4.65 -11.42 -9.67
N LYS A 57 4.77 -12.49 -10.48
CA LYS A 57 4.19 -13.80 -10.16
C LYS A 57 5.24 -14.75 -9.61
N CYS A 58 4.90 -15.44 -8.53
CA CYS A 58 5.70 -16.57 -8.05
C CYS A 58 5.68 -17.71 -9.09
N SER A 59 6.86 -18.23 -9.44
CA SER A 59 6.97 -19.32 -10.41
C SER A 59 6.33 -20.62 -9.90
N VAL A 60 6.33 -20.84 -8.59
CA VAL A 60 5.84 -22.05 -7.92
C VAL A 60 4.33 -22.00 -7.69
N CYS A 61 3.83 -21.01 -6.93
CA CYS A 61 2.42 -20.95 -6.52
C CYS A 61 1.55 -20.04 -7.40
N LYS A 62 2.14 -19.36 -8.40
CA LYS A 62 1.49 -18.41 -9.33
C LYS A 62 0.83 -17.19 -8.67
N ARG A 63 1.05 -16.96 -7.37
CA ARG A 63 0.54 -15.78 -6.67
C ARG A 63 1.20 -14.50 -7.19
N GLY A 64 0.37 -13.49 -7.46
CA GLY A 64 0.79 -12.16 -7.89
C GLY A 64 1.14 -11.23 -6.73
N PHE A 65 2.20 -10.45 -6.90
CA PHE A 65 2.71 -9.46 -5.96
C PHE A 65 2.90 -8.12 -6.64
N ALA A 66 2.63 -7.05 -5.89
CA ALA A 66 2.70 -5.70 -6.41
C ALA A 66 4.13 -5.13 -6.44
N ARG A 67 5.09 -5.87 -5.87
CA ARG A 67 6.52 -5.52 -5.81
C ARG A 67 7.38 -6.78 -5.88
N MET A 68 8.54 -6.67 -6.51
CA MET A 68 9.52 -7.75 -6.63
C MET A 68 10.12 -8.15 -5.28
N ASP A 69 10.51 -7.20 -4.43
CA ASP A 69 11.06 -7.48 -3.08
C ASP A 69 10.09 -8.23 -2.16
N VAL A 70 8.78 -8.04 -2.37
CA VAL A 70 7.75 -8.79 -1.64
C VAL A 70 7.64 -10.22 -2.17
N LEU A 71 7.80 -10.43 -3.48
CA LEU A 71 7.89 -11.76 -4.09
C LEU A 71 9.17 -12.49 -3.65
N GLU A 72 10.30 -11.81 -3.57
CA GLU A 72 11.58 -12.43 -3.17
C GLU A 72 11.55 -12.96 -1.72
N ARG A 73 10.76 -12.32 -0.85
CA ARG A 73 10.56 -12.77 0.55
C ARG A 73 9.40 -13.76 0.71
N HIS A 74 8.56 -13.93 -0.31
CA HIS A 74 7.36 -14.76 -0.26
C HIS A 74 7.72 -16.26 -0.25
#